data_AF-A0A1I9GAG2-F1
#
_entry.id   AF-A0A1I9GAG2-F1
#
_cell.length_a   1.000
_cell.length_b   1.000
_cell.length_c   1.000
_cell.angle_alpha   90.00
_cell.angle_beta   90.00
_cell.angle_gamma   90.00
#
_symmetry.space_group_name_H-M   'P 1'
#
loop_
_entity.id
_entity.type
_entity.pdbx_description
1 polymer ?
#
loop_
_entity_poly.entity_id
_entity_poly.type
_entity_poly.pdbx_seq_one_letter_code
_entity_poly.pdbx_strand_id
1 'polypeptide(L)' 'VHYLTLTSVQYSNETGPGKWLQIDQELETRNGQTIGTSRPTGHSILVDVRFELPY' A
#
# COMPACT_ATOMS: atom_id res chain seq x y z
N VAL A 1 -9.51 -7.26 4.38
CA VAL A 1 -9.15 -5.84 4.28
C VAL A 1 -7.70 -5.78 3.89
N HIS A 2 -7.38 -5.17 2.74
CA HIS A 2 -5.99 -4.93 2.35
C HIS A 2 -5.59 -3.53 2.79
N TYR A 3 -4.39 -3.39 3.31
CA TYR A 3 -3.88 -2.09 3.73
C TYR A 3 -2.36 -2.09 3.66
N LEU A 4 -1.80 -1.13 2.90
CA LEU A 4 -0.38 -0.85 2.92
C LEU A 4 -0.11 0.20 4.00
N THR A 5 0.28 -0.23 5.20
CA THR A 5 0.61 0.71 6.27
C THR A 5 1.92 1.42 5.95
N LEU A 6 2.02 2.72 6.25
CA LEU A 6 3.29 3.46 6.14
C LEU A 6 4.37 2.85 7.05
N THR A 7 4.00 2.29 8.20
CA THR A 7 4.94 1.60 9.11
C THR A 7 5.56 0.33 8.52
N SER A 8 4.98 -0.25 7.47
CA SER A 8 5.54 -1.40 6.76
C SER A 8 6.45 -1.00 5.58
N VAL A 9 6.54 0.29 5.27
CA VAL A 9 7.38 0.82 4.19
C VAL A 9 8.81 0.94 4.69
N GLN A 10 9.74 0.33 3.96
CA GLN A 10 11.17 0.35 4.29
C GLN A 10 11.82 1.69 3.90
N TYR A 11 12.92 1.99 4.58
CA TYR A 11 13.84 3.05 4.17
C TYR A 11 14.85 2.50 3.16
N SER A 12 15.04 3.18 2.04
CA SER A 12 16.04 2.86 1.02
C SER A 12 16.27 4.06 0.11
N ASN A 13 17.52 4.25 -0.32
CA ASN A 13 17.85 5.23 -1.36
C ASN A 13 17.86 4.60 -2.77
N GLU A 14 17.65 3.29 -2.87
CA GLU A 14 17.65 2.57 -4.14
C GLU A 14 16.22 2.23 -4.60
N THR A 15 16.02 2.22 -5.93
CA THR A 15 14.76 1.76 -6.53
C THR A 15 14.64 0.24 -6.39
N GLY A 16 13.50 -0.24 -5.90
CA GLY A 16 13.25 -1.66 -5.69
C GLY A 16 12.60 -2.34 -6.90
N PRO A 17 12.51 -3.68 -6.89
CA PRO A 17 11.76 -4.44 -7.90
C PRO A 17 10.24 -4.21 -7.84
N GLY A 18 9.75 -3.49 -6.82
CA GLY A 18 8.34 -3.28 -6.54
C GLY A 18 7.63 -4.54 -6.03
N LYS A 19 6.33 -4.39 -5.74
CA LYS A 19 5.42 -5.46 -5.34
C LYS A 19 4.09 -5.34 -6.06
N TRP A 20 3.52 -6.48 -6.44
CA TRP A 20 2.15 -6.52 -6.96
C TRP A 20 1.16 -6.35 -5.80
N LEU A 21 0.30 -5.35 -5.94
CA LEU A 21 -0.80 -5.07 -5.02
C LEU A 21 -2.11 -5.27 -5.74
N GLN A 22 -3.05 -5.95 -5.08
CA GLN A 22 -4.40 -6.10 -5.60
C GLN A 22 -5.15 -4.76 -5.52
N ILE A 23 -5.96 -4.48 -6.54
CA ILE A 23 -6.88 -3.35 -6.54
C ILE A 23 -8.24 -3.83 -6.01
N ASP A 24 -8.71 -3.14 -4.99
CA ASP A 24 -9.97 -3.38 -4.30
C ASP A 24 -10.98 -2.27 -4.68
N GLN A 25 -12.27 -2.61 -4.72
CA GLN A 25 -13.35 -1.71 -5.16
C GLN A 25 -13.82 -0.77 -4.04
N GLU A 26 -13.70 -1.16 -2.77
CA GLU A 26 -14.30 -0.45 -1.64
C GLU A 26 -13.26 0.05 -0.64
N LEU A 27 -13.54 1.23 -0.07
CA LEU A 27 -12.79 1.82 1.04
C LEU A 27 -13.47 1.46 2.36
N GLU A 28 -12.71 0.87 3.27
CA GLU A 28 -13.17 0.55 4.61
C GLU A 28 -12.85 1.69 5.57
N THR A 29 -13.87 2.18 6.28
CA THR A 29 -13.71 3.26 7.26
C THR A 29 -14.24 2.87 8.63
N ARG A 30 -13.56 3.35 9.68
CA ARG A 30 -13.98 3.20 11.06
C ARG A 30 -13.80 4.53 11.77
N ASN A 31 -14.88 5.06 12.37
CA ASN A 31 -14.88 6.36 13.04
C ASN A 31 -14.33 7.50 12.14
N GLY A 32 -14.65 7.46 10.85
CA GLY A 32 -14.18 8.44 9.86
C GLY A 32 -12.73 8.27 9.40
N GLN A 33 -11.99 7.29 9.93
CA GLN A 33 -10.64 6.98 9.48
C GLN A 33 -10.62 5.80 8.52
N THR A 34 -9.79 5.88 7.49
CA THR A 34 -9.55 4.75 6.58
C THR A 34 -8.77 3.66 7.31
N ILE A 35 -9.29 2.43 7.28
CA ILE A 35 -8.64 1.26 7.88
C ILE A 35 -8.19 0.22 6.84
N GLY A 36 -8.52 0.45 5.56
CA GLY A 36 -8.05 -0.35 4.43
C GLY A 36 -9.05 -0.38 3.29
N THR A 37 -8.95 -1.41 2.45
CA THR A 37 -9.81 -1.62 1.28
C THR A 37 -10.37 -3.04 1.25
N SER A 38 -11.47 -3.26 0.52
CA SER A 38 -12.10 -4.56 0.36
C SER A 38 -12.76 -4.73 -1.01
N ARG A 39 -13.33 -5.91 -1.27
CA ARG A 39 -13.90 -6.35 -2.56
C ARG A 39 -12.86 -6.36 -3.69
N PRO A 40 -12.08 -7.44 -3.80
CA PRO A 40 -11.11 -7.63 -4.88
C PRO A 40 -11.73 -7.44 -6.26
N THR A 41 -11.06 -6.67 -7.12
CA THR A 41 -11.47 -6.52 -8.53
C THR A 41 -10.90 -7.61 -9.44
N GLY A 42 -9.89 -8.36 -8.96
CA GLY A 42 -9.09 -9.28 -9.78
C GLY A 42 -7.97 -8.60 -10.57
N HIS A 43 -7.88 -7.26 -10.54
CA HIS A 43 -6.77 -6.51 -11.12
C HIS A 43 -5.65 -6.28 -10.10
N SER A 44 -4.43 -6.08 -10.61
CA SER A 44 -3.25 -5.79 -9.78
C SER A 44 -2.40 -4.68 -10.39
N ILE A 45 -1.68 -3.96 -9.54
CA ILE A 45 -0.74 -2.90 -9.90
C ILE A 45 0.63 -3.19 -9.30
N LEU A 46 1.70 -2.93 -10.04
CA LEU A 46 3.08 -3.03 -9.55
C LEU A 46 3.47 -1.69 -8.91
N VAL A 47 3.88 -1.72 -7.65
CA VAL A 47 4.23 -0.52 -6.88
C VAL A 47 5.60 -0.67 -6.23
N ASP A 48 6.50 0.27 -6.48
CA ASP A 48 7.71 0.47 -5.66
C ASP A 48 7.47 1.66 -4.72
N VAL A 49 7.65 1.42 -3.41
CA VAL A 49 7.42 2.41 -2.35
C VAL A 49 8.50 2.25 -1.29
N ARG A 50 9.15 3.37 -0.95
CA ARG A 50 10.22 3.47 0.04
C ARG A 50 10.22 4.85 0.68
N PHE A 51 10.72 4.95 1.90
CA PHE A 51 11.19 6.22 2.45
C PHE A 51 12.65 6.44 2.10
N GLU A 52 13.05 7.67 1.82
CA GLU A 52 14.47 8.00 1.70
C GLU A 52 15.12 8.05 3.08
N LEU A 53 16.41 7.72 3.17
CA LEU A 53 17.14 7.81 4.41
C LEU A 53 17.22 9.27 4.90
N PRO A 54 17.08 9.53 6.21
CA PRO A 54 17.32 10.86 6.77
C PRO A 54 18.74 11.35 6.50
N TYR A 55 18.91 12.67 6.39
CA TYR A 55 20.20 13.34 6.22
C TYR A 55 20.95 13.50 7.54
#